data_AF-A0AA94F0B6-F1
#
_entry.id   AF-A0AA94F0B6-F1
#
_cell.length_a   1.000
_cell.length_b   1.000
_cell.length_c   1.000
_cell.angle_alpha   90.00
_cell.angle_beta   90.00
_cell.angle_gamma   90.00
#
_symmetry.space_group_name_H-M   'P 1'
#
loop_
_entity.id
_entity.type
_entity.pdbx_description
1 polymer ?
#
loop_
_entity_poly.entity_id
_entity_poly.type
_entity_poly.pdbx_seq_one_letter_code
_entity_poly.pdbx_strand_id
1 'polypeptide(L)'
;MTEEILKKLFYSFIWSFAISIVFSWLNYQATEGFEAKQADFILVVLTFFLCLLNFISSLTALLNLYKKIRESLVLSAISFFGIPLLILMDLLIQYLAHRNSSDTFLSFILLSIPSISYIVALAFNFIKFRKDFELN
;
A
#
# COMPACT_ATOMS: atom_id res chain seq x y z
N MET A 1 18.12 12.10 -5.68
CA MET A 1 16.77 12.20 -5.08
C MET A 1 15.79 11.19 -5.70
N THR A 2 15.55 11.20 -7.01
CA THR A 2 14.62 10.27 -7.70
C THR A 2 14.97 8.80 -7.49
N GLU A 3 16.25 8.44 -7.62
CA GLU A 3 16.73 7.08 -7.43
C GLU A 3 16.56 6.61 -5.97
N GLU A 4 16.72 7.50 -4.99
CA GLU A 4 16.54 7.19 -3.57
C GLU A 4 15.05 6.94 -3.23
N ILE A 5 14.15 7.76 -3.80
CA ILE A 5 12.69 7.59 -3.65
C ILE A 5 12.27 6.25 -4.28
N LEU A 6 12.71 5.97 -5.51
CA LEU A 6 12.42 4.70 -6.20
C LEU A 6 12.93 3.49 -5.43
N LYS A 7 14.17 3.53 -4.93
CA LYS A 7 14.74 2.46 -4.11
C LYS A 7 13.89 2.23 -2.85
N LYS A 8 13.49 3.28 -2.13
CA LYS A 8 12.65 3.14 -0.93
C LYS A 8 11.27 2.58 -1.25
N LEU A 9 10.60 3.10 -2.28
CA LEU A 9 9.29 2.59 -2.71
C LEU A 9 9.35 1.12 -3.15
N PHE A 10 10.46 0.72 -3.80
CA PHE A 10 10.71 -0.66 -4.18
C PHE A 10 11.04 -1.56 -2.98
N TYR A 11 11.81 -1.09 -2.00
CA TYR A 11 12.02 -1.86 -0.77
C TYR A 11 10.74 -1.97 0.05
N SER A 12 9.92 -0.92 0.11
CA SER A 12 8.57 -0.98 0.69
C SER A 12 7.71 -2.01 -0.05
N PHE A 13 7.78 -2.08 -1.38
CA PHE A 13 7.13 -3.15 -2.16
C PHE A 13 7.57 -4.53 -1.70
N ILE A 14 8.88 -4.79 -1.71
CA ILE A 14 9.43 -6.10 -1.37
C ILE A 14 9.09 -6.49 0.06
N TRP A 15 9.22 -5.57 1.02
CA TRP A 15 8.91 -5.87 2.43
C TRP A 15 7.44 -6.15 2.66
N SER A 16 6.54 -5.30 2.14
CA SER A 16 5.11 -5.49 2.30
C SER A 16 4.65 -6.77 1.61
N PHE A 17 5.19 -7.07 0.42
CA PHE A 17 4.92 -8.30 -0.29
C PHE A 17 5.44 -9.55 0.44
N ALA A 18 6.66 -9.51 0.97
CA ALA A 18 7.24 -10.62 1.71
C ALA A 18 6.45 -10.91 2.99
N ILE A 19 6.08 -9.89 3.76
CA ILE A 19 5.25 -10.04 4.97
C ILE A 19 3.90 -10.66 4.59
N SER A 20 3.24 -10.13 3.56
CA SER A 20 1.96 -10.65 3.07
C SER A 20 2.04 -12.11 2.63
N ILE A 21 3.07 -12.51 1.87
CA ILE A 21 3.24 -13.92 1.47
C ILE A 21 3.51 -14.81 2.68
N VAL A 22 4.45 -14.44 3.54
CA VAL A 22 4.84 -15.27 4.69
C VAL A 22 3.64 -15.50 5.60
N PHE A 23 2.89 -14.43 5.90
CA PHE A 23 1.69 -14.54 6.70
C PHE A 23 0.64 -15.44 6.03
N SER A 24 0.38 -15.20 4.73
CA SER A 24 -0.62 -15.97 3.99
C SER A 24 -0.25 -17.46 3.88
N TRP A 25 1.04 -17.76 3.73
CA TRP A 25 1.56 -19.12 3.71
C TRP A 25 1.38 -19.83 5.04
N LEU A 26 1.67 -19.14 6.16
CA LEU A 26 1.45 -19.67 7.49
C LEU A 26 -0.04 -19.98 7.74
N ASN A 27 -0.93 -19.09 7.30
CA ASN A 27 -2.39 -19.34 7.38
C ASN A 27 -2.79 -20.55 6.54
N TYR A 28 -2.35 -20.63 5.28
CA TYR A 28 -2.66 -21.77 4.40
C TYR A 28 -2.26 -23.13 5.01
N GLN A 29 -1.14 -23.18 5.75
CA GLN A 29 -0.69 -24.38 6.44
C GLN A 29 -1.55 -24.71 7.68
N ALA A 30 -2.05 -23.70 8.38
CA ALA A 30 -2.89 -23.85 9.57
C ALA A 30 -4.36 -24.17 9.23
N THR A 31 -4.82 -23.80 8.03
CA THR A 31 -6.19 -24.03 7.58
C THR A 31 -6.44 -25.50 7.23
N GLU A 32 -7.47 -26.09 7.85
CA GLU A 32 -7.95 -27.43 7.52
C GLU A 32 -9.15 -27.37 6.58
N GLY A 33 -9.29 -28.38 5.71
CA GLY A 33 -10.37 -28.44 4.71
C GLY A 33 -10.01 -27.83 3.36
N PHE A 34 -10.49 -28.46 2.28
CA PHE A 34 -10.12 -28.10 0.90
C PHE A 34 -10.69 -26.75 0.46
N GLU A 35 -11.93 -26.44 0.83
CA GLU A 35 -12.61 -25.18 0.48
C GLU A 35 -11.93 -23.97 1.15
N ALA A 36 -11.60 -24.07 2.43
CA ALA A 36 -10.93 -23.00 3.17
C ALA A 36 -9.51 -22.74 2.63
N LYS A 37 -8.77 -23.80 2.26
CA LYS A 37 -7.47 -23.66 1.59
C LYS A 37 -7.55 -22.96 0.24
N GLN A 38 -8.61 -23.19 -0.54
CA GLN A 38 -8.83 -22.46 -1.79
C GLN A 38 -9.13 -20.98 -1.56
N ALA A 39 -9.98 -20.67 -0.57
CA ALA A 39 -10.29 -19.29 -0.20
C ALA A 39 -9.02 -18.52 0.24
N ASP A 40 -8.19 -19.13 1.08
CA ASP A 40 -6.92 -18.55 1.51
C ASP A 40 -5.97 -18.32 0.33
N PHE A 41 -5.87 -19.28 -0.60
CA PHE A 41 -5.06 -19.13 -1.81
C PHE A 41 -5.51 -17.92 -2.65
N ILE A 42 -6.82 -17.76 -2.85
CA ILE A 42 -7.38 -16.61 -3.56
C ILE A 42 -7.00 -15.30 -2.85
N LEU A 43 -7.05 -15.28 -1.51
CA LEU A 43 -6.70 -14.12 -0.71
C LEU A 43 -5.22 -13.74 -0.85
N VAL A 44 -4.32 -14.73 -0.97
CA VAL A 44 -2.88 -14.49 -1.26
C VAL A 44 -2.72 -13.79 -2.62
N VAL A 45 -3.40 -14.30 -3.64
CA VAL A 45 -3.34 -13.75 -5.00
C VAL A 45 -3.85 -12.31 -5.02
N LEU A 46 -4.98 -12.05 -4.36
CA LEU A 46 -5.53 -10.70 -4.22
C LEU A 46 -4.56 -9.75 -3.50
N THR A 47 -3.90 -10.23 -2.45
CA THR A 47 -2.90 -9.45 -1.71
C THR A 47 -1.71 -9.07 -2.59
N PHE A 48 -1.24 -9.98 -3.45
CA PHE A 48 -0.20 -9.67 -4.43
C PHE A 48 -0.61 -8.55 -5.38
N PHE A 49 -1.79 -8.67 -6.01
CA PHE A 49 -2.30 -7.63 -6.91
C PHE A 49 -2.46 -6.29 -6.19
N LEU A 50 -2.91 -6.30 -4.94
CA LEU A 50 -3.04 -5.09 -4.14
C LEU A 50 -1.68 -4.44 -3.82
N CYS A 51 -0.65 -5.24 -3.48
CA CYS A 51 0.72 -4.75 -3.32
C CYS A 51 1.23 -4.12 -4.63
N LEU A 52 0.96 -4.75 -5.78
CA LEU A 52 1.35 -4.25 -7.08
C LEU A 52 0.66 -2.92 -7.42
N LEU A 53 -0.65 -2.82 -7.16
CA LEU A 53 -1.42 -1.59 -7.35
C LEU A 53 -0.92 -0.47 -6.44
N ASN A 54 -0.61 -0.77 -5.18
CA ASN A 54 -0.02 0.21 -4.26
C ASN A 54 1.36 0.68 -4.74
N PHE A 55 2.21 -0.24 -5.24
CA PHE A 55 3.49 0.12 -5.83
C PHE A 55 3.33 1.05 -7.03
N ILE A 56 2.51 0.67 -8.01
CA ILE A 56 2.24 1.48 -9.21
C ILE A 56 1.67 2.85 -8.80
N SER A 57 0.74 2.87 -7.85
CA SER A 57 0.14 4.09 -7.33
C SER A 57 1.17 4.97 -6.63
N SER A 58 2.12 4.40 -5.90
CA SER A 58 3.18 5.17 -5.25
C SER A 58 4.14 5.85 -6.25
N LEU A 59 4.22 5.36 -7.50
CA LEU A 59 5.00 6.02 -8.55
C LEU A 59 4.43 7.38 -8.96
N THR A 60 3.18 7.70 -8.60
CA THR A 60 2.66 9.07 -8.82
C THR A 60 3.45 10.11 -8.06
N ALA A 61 4.19 9.74 -7.00
CA ALA A 61 5.12 10.63 -6.32
C ALA A 61 6.18 11.21 -7.26
N LEU A 62 6.53 10.51 -8.35
CA LEU A 62 7.47 10.98 -9.39
C LEU A 62 6.94 12.20 -10.17
N LEU A 63 5.64 12.49 -10.11
CA LEU A 63 5.09 13.72 -10.71
C LEU A 63 5.68 14.99 -10.06
N ASN A 64 6.28 14.88 -8.86
CA ASN A 64 7.03 15.97 -8.25
C ASN A 64 8.35 16.32 -8.95
N LEU A 65 8.76 15.58 -9.99
CA LEU A 65 9.84 16.00 -10.88
C LEU A 65 9.43 17.22 -11.72
N TYR A 66 8.13 17.41 -11.96
CA TYR A 66 7.62 18.58 -12.67
C TYR A 66 7.54 19.79 -11.74
N LYS A 67 8.21 20.88 -12.12
CA LYS A 67 8.30 22.14 -11.34
C LYS A 67 6.92 22.64 -10.86
N LYS A 68 5.92 22.65 -11.76
CA LYS A 68 4.55 23.10 -11.48
C LYS A 68 3.87 22.29 -10.35
N ILE A 69 4.16 20.99 -10.26
CA ILE A 69 3.60 20.10 -9.24
C ILE A 69 4.39 20.23 -7.94
N ARG A 70 5.73 20.28 -8.03
CA ARG A 70 6.64 20.43 -6.90
C ARG A 70 6.38 21.68 -6.06
N GLU A 71 6.14 22.81 -6.72
CA GLU A 71 5.98 24.11 -6.06
C GLU A 71 4.64 24.21 -5.31
N SER A 72 3.60 23.55 -5.81
CA SER A 72 2.29 23.52 -5.16
C SER A 72 2.25 22.42 -4.09
N LEU A 73 2.08 22.82 -2.82
CA LEU A 73 1.89 21.89 -1.71
C LEU A 73 0.75 20.90 -1.98
N VAL A 74 -0.38 21.40 -2.50
CA VAL A 74 -1.58 20.61 -2.75
C VAL A 74 -1.34 19.58 -3.86
N LEU A 75 -0.76 20.00 -5.00
CA LEU A 75 -0.48 19.07 -6.10
C LEU A 75 0.58 18.04 -5.69
N SER A 76 1.59 18.45 -4.93
CA SER A 76 2.59 17.56 -4.37
C SER A 76 1.95 16.52 -3.43
N ALA A 77 1.10 16.94 -2.49
CA ALA A 77 0.38 16.02 -1.61
C ALA A 77 -0.52 15.06 -2.39
N ILE A 78 -1.28 15.54 -3.38
CA ILE A 78 -2.13 14.69 -4.23
C ILE A 78 -1.28 13.66 -4.99
N SER A 79 -0.12 14.06 -5.51
CA SER A 79 0.75 13.12 -6.22
C SER A 79 1.40 12.08 -5.29
N PHE A 80 1.64 12.39 -4.02
CA PHE A 80 2.16 11.42 -3.06
C PHE A 80 1.08 10.49 -2.50
N PHE A 81 -0.11 11.02 -2.20
CA PHE A 81 -1.11 10.28 -1.42
C PHE A 81 -2.39 9.98 -2.17
N GLY A 82 -2.74 10.71 -3.23
CA GLY A 82 -4.06 10.67 -3.85
C GLY A 82 -4.50 9.26 -4.23
N ILE A 83 -3.75 8.58 -5.09
CA ILE A 83 -4.12 7.22 -5.54
C ILE A 83 -3.95 6.18 -4.42
N PRO A 84 -2.84 6.15 -3.65
CA PRO A 84 -2.71 5.23 -2.52
C PRO A 84 -3.83 5.35 -1.47
N LEU A 85 -4.32 6.57 -1.19
CA LEU A 85 -5.44 6.75 -0.26
C LEU A 85 -6.75 6.19 -0.81
N LEU A 86 -7.00 6.33 -2.12
CA LEU A 86 -8.21 5.79 -2.74
C LEU A 86 -8.27 4.27 -2.63
N ILE A 87 -7.12 3.58 -2.78
CA ILE A 87 -7.03 2.12 -2.58
C ILE A 87 -7.37 1.76 -1.13
N LEU A 88 -6.83 2.50 -0.15
CA LEU A 88 -7.15 2.26 1.26
C LEU A 88 -8.63 2.54 1.57
N MET A 89 -9.21 3.60 1.00
CA MET A 89 -10.62 3.94 1.18
C MET A 89 -11.53 2.87 0.58
N ASP A 90 -11.19 2.32 -0.59
CA ASP A 90 -11.94 1.22 -1.19
C ASP A 90 -11.95 -0.02 -0.28
N LEU A 91 -10.79 -0.42 0.24
CA LEU A 91 -10.69 -1.52 1.21
C LEU A 91 -11.52 -1.26 2.48
N LEU A 92 -11.50 -0.03 3.00
CA LEU A 92 -12.29 0.36 4.16
C LEU A 92 -13.79 0.27 3.88
N ILE A 93 -14.24 0.73 2.71
CA ILE A 93 -15.65 0.64 2.30
C ILE A 93 -16.08 -0.82 2.17
N GLN A 94 -15.27 -1.66 1.54
CA GLN A 94 -15.54 -3.09 1.41
C GLN A 94 -15.66 -3.77 2.79
N TYR A 95 -14.78 -3.44 3.73
CA TYR A 95 -14.86 -3.92 5.10
C TYR A 95 -16.14 -3.45 5.81
N LEU A 96 -16.47 -2.16 5.75
CA LEU A 96 -17.67 -1.61 6.37
C LEU A 96 -18.96 -2.24 5.81
N ALA A 97 -18.97 -2.58 4.52
CA ALA A 97 -20.09 -3.26 3.87
C ALA A 97 -20.30 -4.71 4.34
N HIS A 98 -19.24 -5.40 4.78
CA HIS A 98 -19.28 -6.83 5.13
C HIS A 98 -19.03 -7.14 6.62
N ARG A 99 -18.91 -6.08 7.46
CA ARG A 99 -18.48 -6.13 8.87
C ARG A 99 -19.28 -7.03 9.82
N ASN A 100 -20.42 -7.57 9.40
CA ASN A 100 -21.29 -8.38 10.26
C ASN A 100 -20.77 -9.82 10.46
N SER A 101 -19.69 -10.21 9.79
CA SER A 101 -19.01 -11.49 9.98
C SER A 101 -17.79 -11.33 10.88
N SER A 102 -17.61 -12.17 11.90
CA SER A 102 -16.45 -12.09 12.82
C SER A 102 -15.11 -12.22 12.10
N ASP A 103 -15.08 -12.90 10.96
CA ASP A 103 -13.86 -13.18 10.19
C ASP A 103 -13.42 -11.97 9.33
N THR A 104 -14.28 -10.97 9.08
CA THR A 104 -13.92 -9.84 8.20
C THR A 104 -12.90 -8.89 8.79
N PHE A 105 -12.77 -8.78 10.11
CA PHE A 105 -11.83 -7.83 10.72
C PHE A 105 -10.37 -8.25 10.53
N LEU A 106 -10.06 -9.53 10.76
CA LEU A 106 -8.70 -10.05 10.58
C LEU A 106 -8.28 -9.97 9.11
N SER A 107 -9.16 -10.40 8.19
CA SER A 107 -8.92 -10.29 6.74
C SER A 107 -8.72 -8.84 6.29
N PHE A 108 -9.49 -7.89 6.83
CA PHE A 108 -9.31 -6.47 6.53
C PHE A 108 -7.94 -5.94 6.98
N ILE A 109 -7.52 -6.25 8.21
CA ILE A 109 -6.20 -5.82 8.70
C ILE A 109 -5.12 -6.35 7.76
N LEU A 110 -5.18 -7.64 7.41
CA LEU A 110 -4.17 -8.29 6.58
C LEU A 110 -4.08 -7.71 5.18
N LEU A 111 -5.23 -7.46 4.55
CA LEU A 111 -5.30 -6.81 3.23
C LEU A 111 -4.90 -5.33 3.29
N SER A 112 -5.04 -4.67 4.44
CA SER A 112 -4.74 -3.25 4.60
C SER A 112 -3.28 -2.97 4.97
N ILE A 113 -2.55 -3.95 5.53
CA ILE A 113 -1.14 -3.79 5.94
C ILE A 113 -0.27 -3.23 4.79
N PRO A 114 -0.34 -3.75 3.55
CA PRO A 114 0.41 -3.17 2.43
C PRO A 114 0.08 -1.70 2.21
N SER A 115 -1.20 -1.34 2.10
CA SER A 115 -1.63 0.04 1.87
C SER A 115 -1.16 0.99 2.98
N ILE A 116 -1.28 0.57 4.25
CA ILE A 116 -0.84 1.36 5.41
C ILE A 116 0.68 1.58 5.38
N SER A 117 1.45 0.51 5.18
CA SER A 117 2.93 0.59 5.14
C SER A 117 3.41 1.52 4.03
N TYR A 118 2.75 1.50 2.87
CA TYR A 118 3.01 2.40 1.76
C TYR A 118 2.71 3.85 2.09
N ILE A 119 1.55 4.13 2.70
CA ILE A 119 1.17 5.49 3.08
C ILE A 119 2.19 6.09 4.06
N VAL A 120 2.66 5.31 5.04
CA VAL A 120 3.69 5.75 5.98
C VAL A 120 5.01 6.06 5.26
N ALA A 121 5.44 5.18 4.35
CA ALA A 121 6.65 5.41 3.56
C ALA A 121 6.53 6.67 2.67
N LEU A 122 5.38 6.88 2.04
CA LEU A 122 5.08 8.07 1.25
C LEU A 122 5.06 9.33 2.13
N ALA A 123 4.51 9.25 3.34
CA ALA A 123 4.49 10.37 4.28
C ALA A 123 5.89 10.82 4.67
N PHE A 124 6.76 9.86 5.00
CA PHE A 124 8.15 10.15 5.28
C PHE A 124 8.87 10.82 4.09
N ASN A 125 8.68 10.29 2.88
CA ASN A 125 9.31 10.84 1.69
C ASN A 125 8.74 12.23 1.31
N PHE A 126 7.45 12.46 1.51
CA PHE A 126 6.83 13.77 1.31
C PHE A 126 7.43 14.82 2.24
N ILE A 127 7.54 14.51 3.54
CA ILE A 127 8.15 15.44 4.52
C ILE A 127 9.61 15.73 4.17
N LYS A 128 10.40 14.69 3.83
CA LYS A 128 11.80 14.87 3.41
C LYS A 128 11.90 15.74 2.16
N PHE A 129 11.09 15.44 1.14
CA PHE A 129 11.03 16.20 -0.11
C PHE A 129 10.72 17.68 0.11
N ARG A 130 9.79 18.01 1.01
CA ARG A 130 9.45 19.40 1.35
C ARG A 130 10.59 20.11 2.07
N LYS A 131 11.25 19.45 3.02
CA LYS A 131 12.41 20.03 3.72
C LYS A 131 13.58 20.32 2.79
N ASP A 132 13.90 19.38 1.89
CA ASP A 132 15.01 19.56 0.93
C ASP A 132 14.71 20.68 -0.09
N PHE A 133 13.44 20.97 -0.37
CA PHE A 133 13.03 22.08 -1.22
C PHE A 133 13.08 23.44 -0.53
N GLU A 134 12.78 23.54 0.77
CA GLU A 134 12.85 24.81 1.51
C GLU A 134 14.30 25.29 1.75
N LEU A 135 15.27 24.39 1.62
CA LEU A 135 16.69 24.66 1.83
C LEU A 135 17.46 25.06 0.55
N ASN A 136 16.84 24.96 -0.63
CA ASN A 136 17.44 25.26 -1.94
C ASN A 136 16.67 26.35 -2.69
#